data_AF-A0A0R2PPT3-F1
#
_entry.id   AF-A0A0R2PPT3-F1
#
_cell.length_a   1.000
_cell.length_b   1.000
_cell.length_c   1.000
_cell.angle_alpha   90.00
_cell.angle_beta   90.00
_cell.angle_gamma   90.00
#
_symmetry.space_group_name_H-M   'P 1'
#
loop_
_entity.id
_entity.type
_entity.pdbx_description
1 polymer ?
#
loop_
_entity_poly.entity_id
_entity_poly.type
_entity_poly.pdbx_seq_one_letter_code
_entity_poly.pdbx_strand_id
1 'polypeptide(L)'
;MGGSLPARTTRVVGFGAAAGFVHPVTGYSVAASLRAATRVANEIVQQLSRGTAGTDLSLAVWGAVWPKHSVRARGWHDMGLAVLSALPPRLIGGFFDAFFELPQAQWSAYLRIDSEPAEVRAAMLGVFRRVDMPTRLALVAQPAALVRALGAR
;
A
#
# COMPACT_ATOMS: atom_id res chain seq x y z
N MET A 1 11.00 3.35 2.76
CA MET A 1 11.22 1.91 3.06
C MET A 1 10.33 0.98 2.20
N GLY A 2 10.06 1.24 0.91
CA GLY A 2 9.19 0.34 0.12
C GLY A 2 9.42 0.32 -1.39
N GLY A 3 10.43 1.04 -1.88
CA GLY A 3 10.73 1.20 -3.31
C GLY A 3 9.58 1.84 -4.10
N SER A 4 9.84 2.18 -5.36
CA SER A 4 8.76 2.38 -6.33
C SER A 4 8.15 1.03 -6.72
N LEU A 5 6.91 1.04 -7.21
CA LEU A 5 6.36 -0.13 -7.88
C LEU A 5 7.23 -0.46 -9.11
N PRO A 6 7.57 -1.75 -9.36
CA PRO A 6 8.29 -2.14 -10.56
C PRO A 6 7.51 -1.78 -11.82
N ALA A 7 8.22 -1.45 -12.90
CA ALA A 7 7.60 -1.07 -14.16
C ALA A 7 6.73 -2.21 -14.72
N ARG A 8 5.55 -1.87 -15.25
CA ARG A 8 4.58 -2.83 -15.80
C ARG A 8 5.03 -3.48 -17.10
N THR A 9 5.97 -2.86 -17.80
CA THR A 9 6.35 -3.18 -19.18
C THR A 9 7.55 -4.12 -19.26
N THR A 10 8.10 -4.59 -18.14
CA THR A 10 9.23 -5.51 -18.12
C THR A 10 8.77 -6.95 -18.37
N ARG A 11 9.56 -7.72 -19.13
CA ARG A 11 9.33 -9.17 -19.31
C ARG A 11 9.57 -10.01 -18.07
N VAL A 12 10.32 -9.47 -17.10
CA VAL A 12 10.54 -10.12 -15.81
C VAL A 12 9.55 -9.53 -14.82
N VAL A 13 8.73 -10.40 -14.22
CA VAL A 13 7.79 -10.01 -13.17
C VAL A 13 8.41 -10.36 -11.81
N GLY A 14 8.71 -9.34 -11.01
CA GLY A 14 9.14 -9.54 -9.63
C GLY A 14 8.01 -10.09 -8.76
N PHE A 15 8.36 -10.75 -7.65
CA PHE A 15 7.41 -11.22 -6.65
C PHE A 15 7.89 -10.87 -5.24
N GLY A 16 6.96 -10.70 -4.30
CA GLY A 16 7.26 -10.40 -2.90
C GLY A 16 7.96 -9.05 -2.70
N ALA A 17 9.05 -9.02 -1.93
CA ALA A 17 9.82 -7.80 -1.70
C ALA A 17 10.37 -7.20 -3.00
N ALA A 18 10.81 -8.03 -3.95
CA ALA A 18 11.27 -7.60 -5.27
C ALA A 18 10.14 -6.99 -6.13
N ALA A 19 8.88 -7.29 -5.79
CA ALA A 19 7.71 -6.66 -6.41
C ALA A 19 7.26 -5.36 -5.72
N GLY A 20 7.92 -4.94 -4.63
CA GLY A 20 7.50 -3.78 -3.85
C GLY A 20 6.41 -4.08 -2.80
N PHE A 21 6.23 -5.34 -2.38
CA PHE A 21 5.29 -5.69 -1.28
C PHE A 21 5.74 -5.20 0.10
N VAL A 22 6.93 -4.61 0.20
CA VAL A 22 7.39 -3.97 1.43
C VAL A 22 6.46 -2.81 1.76
N HIS A 23 5.77 -2.93 2.90
CA HIS A 23 4.87 -1.89 3.38
C HIS A 23 5.65 -0.58 3.63
N PRO A 24 5.25 0.57 3.05
CA PRO A 24 6.01 1.82 3.13
C PRO A 24 6.36 2.28 4.54
N VAL A 25 5.41 2.13 5.47
CA VAL A 25 5.55 2.53 6.89
C VAL A 25 6.26 1.48 7.74
N THR A 26 5.80 0.22 7.74
CA THR A 26 6.32 -0.83 8.65
C THR A 26 7.55 -1.58 8.14
N GLY A 27 7.84 -1.53 6.83
CA GLY A 27 8.91 -2.32 6.21
C GLY A 27 8.62 -3.82 6.09
N TYR A 28 7.42 -4.29 6.44
CA TYR A 28 7.08 -5.71 6.41
C TYR A 28 6.55 -6.16 5.04
N SER A 29 6.95 -7.35 4.57
CA SER A 29 6.57 -7.87 3.23
C SER A 29 6.18 -9.35 3.21
N VAL A 30 6.61 -10.15 4.19
CA VAL A 30 6.51 -11.62 4.16
C VAL A 30 5.05 -12.08 4.09
N ALA A 31 4.19 -11.58 4.99
CA ALA A 31 2.80 -12.03 5.03
C ALA A 31 2.01 -11.63 3.77
N ALA A 32 2.29 -10.46 3.20
CA ALA A 32 1.68 -10.04 1.94
C ALA A 32 2.12 -10.92 0.77
N SER A 33 3.41 -11.30 0.75
CA SER A 33 3.96 -12.23 -0.24
C SER A 33 3.27 -13.58 -0.17
N LEU A 34 3.13 -14.15 1.03
CA LEU A 34 2.45 -15.44 1.22
C LEU A 34 0.99 -15.39 0.79
N ARG A 35 0.24 -14.34 1.14
CA ARG A 35 -1.17 -14.19 0.73
C ARG A 35 -1.35 -14.01 -0.78
N ALA A 36 -0.38 -13.41 -1.46
CA ALA A 36 -0.45 -13.23 -2.91
C ALA A 36 -0.01 -14.47 -3.71
N ALA A 37 0.75 -15.39 -3.10
CA ALA A 37 1.43 -16.49 -3.80
C ALA A 37 0.47 -17.35 -4.65
N THR A 38 -0.63 -17.83 -4.05
CA THR A 38 -1.60 -18.68 -4.77
C THR A 38 -2.25 -17.96 -5.94
N ARG A 39 -2.62 -16.68 -5.77
CA ARG A 39 -3.23 -15.87 -6.81
C ARG A 39 -2.27 -15.66 -8.00
N VAL A 40 -1.01 -15.35 -7.72
CA VAL A 40 0.02 -15.18 -8.76
C VAL A 40 0.29 -16.51 -9.47
N ALA A 41 0.48 -17.59 -8.73
CA ALA A 41 0.74 -18.91 -9.30
C ALA A 41 -0.41 -19.39 -10.21
N ASN A 42 -1.65 -19.19 -9.77
CA ASN A 42 -2.82 -19.54 -10.57
C ASN A 42 -2.91 -18.73 -11.87
N GLU A 43 -2.60 -17.43 -11.84
CA GLU A 43 -2.55 -16.61 -13.06
C GLU A 43 -1.49 -17.13 -14.03
N ILE A 44 -0.29 -17.46 -13.55
CA ILE A 44 0.77 -18.03 -14.37
C ILE A 44 0.29 -19.31 -15.06
N VAL A 45 -0.29 -20.25 -14.31
CA VAL A 45 -0.81 -21.51 -14.86
C VAL A 45 -1.89 -21.24 -15.91
N GLN A 46 -2.87 -20.38 -15.61
CA GLN A 46 -3.97 -20.09 -16.53
C GLN A 46 -3.49 -19.47 -17.86
N GLN A 47 -2.56 -18.52 -17.80
CA GLN A 47 -2.04 -17.85 -18.99
C GLN A 47 -1.19 -18.81 -19.85
N LEU A 48 -0.37 -19.65 -19.21
CA LEU A 48 0.39 -20.68 -19.91
C LEU A 48 -0.52 -21.72 -20.59
N SER A 49 -1.60 -22.15 -19.92
CA SER A 49 -2.59 -23.07 -20.52
C SER A 49 -3.33 -22.48 -21.72
N ARG A 50 -3.44 -21.15 -21.80
CA ARG A 50 -4.01 -20.43 -22.96
C ARG A 50 -3.00 -20.20 -24.09
N GLY A 51 -1.75 -20.62 -23.91
CA GLY A 51 -0.67 -20.36 -24.87
C GLY A 51 -0.17 -18.91 -24.86
N THR A 52 -0.54 -18.11 -23.84
CA THR A 52 -0.06 -16.73 -23.70
C THR A 52 1.42 -16.72 -23.36
N ALA A 53 2.21 -15.89 -24.04
CA ALA A 53 3.66 -15.84 -23.90
C ALA A 53 4.20 -14.41 -23.93
N GLY A 54 5.48 -14.26 -23.58
CA GLY A 54 6.21 -13.01 -23.70
C GLY A 54 5.59 -11.86 -22.88
N THR A 55 5.38 -10.73 -23.54
CA THR A 55 4.88 -9.50 -22.90
C THR A 55 3.47 -9.65 -22.36
N ASP A 56 2.58 -10.36 -23.06
CA ASP A 56 1.19 -10.53 -22.65
C ASP A 56 1.08 -11.35 -21.36
N LEU A 57 1.88 -12.42 -21.26
CA LEU A 57 2.00 -13.21 -20.04
C LEU A 57 2.52 -12.34 -18.88
N SER A 58 3.54 -11.53 -19.14
CA SER A 58 4.15 -10.65 -18.12
C SER A 58 3.14 -9.61 -17.61
N LEU A 59 2.35 -9.01 -18.50
CA LEU A 59 1.31 -8.03 -18.15
C LEU A 59 0.19 -8.66 -17.32
N ALA A 60 -0.28 -9.85 -17.70
CA ALA A 60 -1.30 -10.58 -16.96
C ALA A 60 -0.82 -10.94 -15.55
N VAL A 61 0.39 -11.52 -15.44
CA VAL A 61 0.99 -11.88 -14.15
C VAL A 61 1.27 -10.63 -13.31
N TRP A 62 1.68 -9.50 -13.90
CA TRP A 62 1.81 -8.24 -13.17
C TRP A 62 0.47 -7.81 -12.55
N GLY A 63 -0.63 -7.90 -13.29
CA GLY A 63 -1.98 -7.66 -12.77
C GLY A 63 -2.34 -8.59 -11.61
N ALA A 64 -1.85 -9.84 -11.66
CA ALA A 64 -1.94 -10.79 -10.56
C ALA A 64 -0.88 -10.60 -9.47
N VAL A 65 0.14 -9.76 -9.61
CA VAL A 65 0.99 -9.34 -8.48
C VAL A 65 0.34 -8.14 -7.79
N TRP A 66 -0.05 -7.14 -8.58
CA TRP A 66 -0.63 -5.88 -8.13
C TRP A 66 -2.01 -5.62 -8.74
N PRO A 67 -3.09 -6.16 -8.14
CA PRO A 67 -4.44 -5.76 -8.49
C PRO A 67 -4.62 -4.24 -8.41
N LYS A 68 -5.51 -3.70 -9.24
CA LYS A 68 -5.80 -2.26 -9.26
C LYS A 68 -6.16 -1.71 -7.87
N HIS A 69 -6.88 -2.47 -7.04
CA HIS A 69 -7.20 -2.05 -5.67
C HIS A 69 -5.95 -1.98 -4.79
N SER A 70 -5.04 -2.95 -4.87
CA SER A 70 -3.79 -2.95 -4.08
C SER A 70 -2.85 -1.83 -4.52
N VAL A 71 -2.80 -1.48 -5.81
CA VAL A 71 -2.06 -0.30 -6.31
C VAL A 71 -2.61 0.98 -5.70
N ARG A 72 -3.94 1.11 -5.62
CA ARG A 72 -4.59 2.26 -4.99
C ARG A 72 -4.30 2.30 -3.49
N ALA A 73 -4.38 1.17 -2.79
CA ALA A 73 -4.06 1.06 -1.37
C ALA A 73 -2.60 1.45 -1.11
N ARG A 74 -1.66 0.99 -1.95
CA ARG A 74 -0.25 1.38 -1.93
C ARG A 74 -0.08 2.90 -2.05
N GLY A 75 -0.83 3.55 -2.94
CA GLY A 75 -0.81 5.01 -3.07
C GLY A 75 -1.21 5.74 -1.78
N TRP A 76 -2.21 5.22 -1.05
CA TRP A 76 -2.55 5.75 0.28
C TRP A 76 -1.44 5.49 1.30
N HIS A 77 -0.80 4.32 1.29
CA HIS A 77 0.33 4.05 2.17
C HIS A 77 1.52 4.97 1.91
N ASP A 78 1.82 5.26 0.64
CA ASP A 78 2.88 6.22 0.28
C ASP A 78 2.53 7.65 0.74
N MET A 79 1.24 8.04 0.67
CA MET A 79 0.77 9.30 1.26
C MET A 79 0.95 9.31 2.79
N GLY A 80 0.53 8.24 3.47
CA GLY A 80 0.68 8.11 4.92
C GLY A 80 2.14 8.20 5.36
N LEU A 81 3.04 7.56 4.63
CA LEU A 81 4.49 7.67 4.86
C LEU A 81 4.98 9.11 4.67
N ALA A 82 4.56 9.81 3.62
CA ALA A 82 4.97 11.19 3.37
C ALA A 82 4.50 12.12 4.50
N VAL A 83 3.26 11.95 4.97
CA VAL A 83 2.69 12.71 6.08
C VAL A 83 3.45 12.43 7.38
N LEU A 84 3.65 11.16 7.73
CA LEU A 84 4.35 10.77 8.95
C LEU A 84 5.81 11.23 8.94
N SER A 85 6.49 11.18 7.79
CA SER A 85 7.87 11.64 7.64
C SER A 85 8.02 13.16 7.79
N ALA A 86 6.97 13.92 7.50
CA ALA A 86 6.96 15.37 7.64
C ALA A 86 6.44 15.84 9.02
N LEU A 87 6.00 14.91 9.88
CA LEU A 87 5.38 15.24 11.16
C LEU A 87 6.44 15.75 12.14
N PRO A 88 6.25 16.91 12.79
CA PRO A 88 7.17 17.40 13.81
C PRO A 88 7.34 16.38 14.95
N PRO A 89 8.56 16.15 15.48
CA PRO A 89 8.81 15.12 16.50
C PRO A 89 7.89 15.20 17.72
N ARG A 90 7.57 16.42 18.17
CA ARG A 90 6.65 16.66 19.30
C ARG A 90 5.21 16.17 19.07
N LEU A 91 4.79 15.98 17.83
CA LEU A 91 3.44 15.52 17.45
C LEU A 91 3.39 14.00 17.18
N ILE A 92 4.55 13.34 17.07
CA ILE A 92 4.62 11.91 16.73
C ILE A 92 3.97 11.04 17.82
N GLY A 93 4.21 11.35 19.09
CA GLY A 93 3.60 10.61 20.21
C GLY A 93 2.07 10.59 20.13
N GLY A 94 1.45 11.79 20.11
CA GLY A 94 0.00 11.91 20.02
C GLY A 94 -0.61 11.34 18.73
N PHE A 95 0.12 11.33 17.62
CA PHE A 95 -0.30 10.62 16.41
C PHE A 95 -0.41 9.11 16.64
N PHE A 96 0.62 8.48 17.22
CA PHE A 96 0.63 7.04 17.45
C PHE A 96 -0.34 6.61 18.54
N ASP A 97 -0.53 7.44 19.59
CA ASP A 97 -1.57 7.22 20.59
C ASP A 97 -2.96 7.12 19.90
N ALA A 98 -3.31 8.12 19.10
CA ALA A 98 -4.56 8.13 18.34
C ALA A 98 -4.68 6.99 17.32
N PHE A 99 -3.57 6.52 16.75
CA PHE A 99 -3.54 5.38 15.83
C PHE A 99 -3.82 4.06 16.53
N PHE A 100 -3.19 3.81 17.69
CA PHE A 100 -3.38 2.57 18.45
C PHE A 100 -4.68 2.56 19.27
N GLU A 101 -5.29 3.71 19.53
CA GLU A 101 -6.65 3.84 20.06
C GLU A 101 -7.76 3.50 19.07
N LEU A 102 -7.45 3.34 17.77
CA LEU A 102 -8.43 2.84 16.81
C LEU A 102 -8.85 1.40 17.17
N PRO A 103 -10.07 0.97 16.80
CA PRO A 103 -10.43 -0.44 16.87
C PRO A 103 -9.37 -1.30 16.17
N GLN A 104 -8.99 -2.43 16.78
CA GLN A 104 -7.93 -3.28 16.27
C GLN A 104 -8.06 -3.65 14.79
N ALA A 105 -9.29 -3.92 14.34
CA ALA A 105 -9.57 -4.21 12.94
C ALA A 105 -9.15 -3.07 11.99
N GLN A 106 -9.23 -1.80 12.41
CA GLN A 106 -8.86 -0.65 11.58
C GLN A 106 -7.35 -0.46 11.49
N TRP A 107 -6.66 -0.38 12.63
CA TRP A 107 -5.22 -0.14 12.60
C TRP A 107 -4.46 -1.34 12.02
N SER A 108 -4.89 -2.58 12.28
CA SER A 108 -4.26 -3.77 11.71
C SER A 108 -4.47 -3.88 10.20
N ALA A 109 -5.62 -3.45 9.69
CA ALA A 109 -5.86 -3.33 8.25
C ALA A 109 -4.95 -2.27 7.62
N TYR A 110 -4.68 -1.15 8.31
CA TYR A 110 -3.71 -0.17 7.83
C TYR A 110 -2.30 -0.76 7.70
N LEU A 111 -1.85 -1.63 8.62
CA LEU A 111 -0.49 -2.20 8.57
C LEU A 111 -0.29 -3.27 7.48
N ARG A 112 -1.32 -3.54 6.68
CA ARG A 112 -1.31 -4.50 5.58
C ARG A 112 -1.28 -3.78 4.24
N ILE A 113 -0.29 -4.15 3.42
CA ILE A 113 -0.12 -3.59 2.06
C ILE A 113 -1.20 -4.08 1.08
N ASP A 114 -1.81 -5.21 1.39
CA ASP A 114 -2.83 -5.91 0.60
C ASP A 114 -4.27 -5.60 1.05
N SER A 115 -4.45 -4.61 1.94
CA SER A 115 -5.79 -4.17 2.37
C SER A 115 -6.53 -3.42 1.28
N GLU A 116 -7.85 -3.34 1.43
CA GLU A 116 -8.68 -2.55 0.54
C GLU A 116 -8.41 -1.05 0.73
N PRO A 117 -8.43 -0.23 -0.35
CA PRO A 117 -8.25 1.21 -0.23
C PRO A 117 -9.22 1.88 0.75
N ALA A 118 -10.43 1.32 0.90
CA ALA A 118 -11.41 1.83 1.85
C ALA A 118 -10.97 1.64 3.31
N GLU A 119 -10.35 0.50 3.64
CA GLU A 119 -9.86 0.21 4.99
C GLU A 119 -8.68 1.12 5.36
N VAL A 120 -7.74 1.31 4.43
CA VAL A 120 -6.60 2.21 4.62
C VAL A 120 -7.08 3.64 4.89
N ARG A 121 -8.03 4.14 4.08
CA ARG A 121 -8.62 5.47 4.28
C ARG A 121 -9.43 5.56 5.57
N ALA A 122 -10.15 4.51 5.95
CA ALA A 122 -10.92 4.48 7.19
C ALA A 122 -10.01 4.65 8.41
N ALA A 123 -8.86 3.97 8.44
CA ALA A 123 -7.87 4.14 9.49
C ALA A 123 -7.30 5.57 9.51
N MET A 124 -6.90 6.11 8.34
CA MET A 124 -6.40 7.49 8.24
C MET A 124 -7.41 8.53 8.75
N LEU A 125 -8.68 8.40 8.34
CA LEU A 125 -9.76 9.27 8.79
C LEU A 125 -10.04 9.08 10.29
N GLY A 126 -9.91 7.86 10.79
CA GLY A 126 -10.01 7.52 12.20
C GLY A 126 -8.98 8.27 13.05
N VAL A 127 -7.71 8.28 12.62
CA VAL A 127 -6.64 9.05 13.29
C VAL A 127 -6.94 10.54 13.21
N PHE A 128 -7.25 11.06 12.01
CA PHE A 128 -7.51 12.49 11.80
C PHE A 128 -8.61 13.03 12.74
N ARG A 129 -9.65 12.23 13.00
CA ARG A 129 -10.73 12.60 13.92
C ARG A 129 -10.31 12.61 15.39
N ARG A 130 -9.32 11.82 15.79
CA ARG A 130 -8.89 11.65 17.19
C ARG A 130 -7.77 12.58 17.62
N VAL A 131 -6.90 12.97 16.71
CA VAL A 131 -5.76 13.85 17.04
C VAL A 131 -6.20 15.29 17.30
N ASP A 132 -5.36 16.02 18.03
CA ASP A 132 -5.54 17.43 18.34
C ASP A 132 -5.39 18.35 17.10
N MET A 133 -5.76 19.62 17.25
CA MET A 133 -5.75 20.57 16.13
C MET A 133 -4.36 20.79 15.51
N PRO A 134 -3.27 20.96 16.28
CA PRO A 134 -1.92 21.03 15.73
C PRO A 134 -1.57 19.81 14.86
N THR A 135 -1.89 18.60 15.31
CA THR A 135 -1.62 17.38 14.54
C THR A 135 -2.51 17.32 13.30
N ARG A 136 -3.81 17.66 13.38
CA ARG A 136 -4.70 17.72 12.21
C ARG A 136 -4.14 18.61 11.10
N LEU A 137 -3.66 19.80 11.46
CA LEU A 137 -3.05 20.74 10.51
C LEU A 137 -1.78 20.15 9.87
N ALA A 138 -0.95 19.47 10.66
CA ALA A 138 0.23 18.80 10.14
C ALA A 138 -0.12 17.62 9.21
N LEU A 139 -1.19 16.86 9.49
CA LEU A 139 -1.62 15.73 8.65
C LEU A 139 -2.08 16.16 7.25
N VAL A 140 -2.61 17.37 7.10
CA VAL A 140 -3.08 17.90 5.79
C VAL A 140 -2.02 18.70 5.03
N ALA A 141 -0.82 18.85 5.58
CA ALA A 141 0.24 19.68 5.01
C ALA A 141 0.92 19.08 3.76
N GLN A 142 0.48 17.91 3.29
CA GLN A 142 1.06 17.19 2.13
C GLN A 142 0.06 17.01 0.97
N PRO A 143 -0.49 18.10 0.39
CA PRO A 143 -1.53 18.01 -0.64
C PRO A 143 -1.06 17.30 -1.92
N ALA A 144 0.22 17.45 -2.29
CA ALA A 144 0.79 16.73 -3.43
C ALA A 144 0.78 15.20 -3.24
N ALA A 145 0.97 14.73 -2.00
CA ALA A 145 0.89 13.31 -1.69
C ALA A 145 -0.55 12.78 -1.80
N LEU A 146 -1.54 13.59 -1.38
CA LEU A 146 -2.95 13.27 -1.55
C LEU A 146 -3.34 13.16 -3.03
N VAL A 147 -2.91 14.11 -3.87
CA VAL A 147 -3.17 14.07 -5.32
C VAL A 147 -2.58 12.80 -5.94
N ARG A 148 -1.35 12.42 -5.57
CA ARG A 148 -0.74 11.16 -6.04
C ARG A 148 -1.53 9.93 -5.60
N ALA A 149 -2.00 9.89 -4.34
CA ALA A 149 -2.81 8.77 -3.83
C ALA A 149 -4.14 8.62 -4.58
N LEU A 150 -4.79 9.74 -4.91
CA LEU A 150 -6.03 9.76 -5.70
C LEU A 150 -5.81 9.31 -7.15
N GLY A 151 -4.63 9.60 -7.72
CA GLY A 151 -4.25 9.25 -9.09
C GLY A 151 -3.69 7.84 -9.28
N ALA A 152 -3.45 7.07 -8.21
CA ALA A 152 -2.86 5.74 -8.29
C ALA A 152 -3.73 4.76 -9.11
N ARG A 153 -3.15 4.14 -10.14
CA ARG A 153 -3.82 3.24 -11.11
C ARG A 153 -2.87 2.16 -11.57
#